data_AF-A0A3C1LN13-F1
#
_entry.id   AF-A0A3C1LN13-F1
#
_cell.length_a   1.000
_cell.length_b   1.000
_cell.length_c   1.000
_cell.angle_alpha   90.00
_cell.angle_beta   90.00
_cell.angle_gamma   90.00
#
_symmetry.space_group_name_H-M   'P 1'
#
loop_
_entity.id
_entity.type
_entity.pdbx_description
1 polymer ?
#
loop_
_entity_poly.entity_id
_entity_poly.type
_entity_poly.pdbx_seq_one_letter_code
_entity_poly.pdbx_strand_id
1 'polypeptide(L)'
;MRYLDLAIGKALDLGAEYADIRVQKTSDEVVMLRNLSLKNTSHNVIYGYGIRVFYQGAWGFAHNNVFSEKAVLATTEKAFEIAQLSASVNKDKKLRLAPERSYIAKYETPLKIDPFEVPLSEKVELMMETNRILLG
;
A
#
# COMPACT_ATOMS: atom_id res chain seq x y z
N MET A 1 -14.94 -3.55 4.47
CA MET A 1 -15.44 -4.43 3.38
C MET A 1 -16.14 -3.62 2.30
N ARG A 2 -17.16 -2.81 2.61
CA ARG A 2 -17.90 -1.97 1.63
C ARG A 2 -17.09 -1.38 0.47
N TYR A 3 -15.97 -0.70 0.74
CA TYR A 3 -15.17 -0.08 -0.33
C TYR A 3 -14.43 -1.09 -1.23
N LEU A 4 -14.07 -2.26 -0.68
CA LEU A 4 -13.44 -3.32 -1.46
C LEU A 4 -14.45 -3.90 -2.44
N ASP A 5 -15.64 -4.24 -1.93
CA ASP A 5 -16.73 -4.80 -2.74
C ASP A 5 -17.20 -3.79 -3.80
N LEU A 6 -17.27 -2.50 -3.44
CA LEU A 6 -17.62 -1.42 -4.36
C LEU A 6 -16.62 -1.28 -5.51
N ALA A 7 -15.31 -1.32 -5.21
CA ALA A 7 -14.26 -1.23 -6.22
C ALA A 7 -14.30 -2.42 -7.18
N ILE A 8 -14.40 -3.64 -6.64
CA ILE A 8 -14.42 -4.86 -7.45
C ILE A 8 -15.70 -4.93 -8.28
N GLY A 9 -16.86 -4.66 -7.69
CA GLY A 9 -18.14 -4.63 -8.40
C GLY A 9 -18.12 -3.63 -9.56
N LYS A 10 -17.66 -2.40 -9.31
CA LYS A 10 -17.54 -1.39 -10.37
C LYS A 10 -16.57 -1.80 -11.48
N ALA A 11 -15.45 -2.42 -11.15
CA ALA A 11 -14.50 -2.88 -12.17
C ALA A 11 -15.11 -3.98 -13.06
N LEU A 12 -15.84 -4.91 -12.46
CA LEU A 12 -16.56 -5.97 -13.19
C LEU A 12 -17.68 -5.38 -14.06
N ASP A 13 -18.45 -4.42 -13.57
CA ASP A 13 -19.50 -3.72 -14.34
C ASP A 13 -18.94 -2.99 -15.56
N LEU A 14 -17.69 -2.49 -15.48
CA LEU A 14 -16.98 -1.87 -16.60
C LEU A 14 -16.46 -2.90 -17.62
N GLY A 15 -16.46 -4.19 -17.27
CA GLY A 15 -16.01 -5.29 -18.13
C GLY A 15 -14.59 -5.78 -17.85
N ALA A 16 -14.03 -5.51 -16.67
CA ALA A 16 -12.75 -6.07 -16.27
C ALA A 16 -12.78 -7.61 -16.27
N GLU A 17 -11.75 -8.24 -16.83
CA GLU A 17 -11.56 -9.70 -16.73
C GLU A 17 -11.04 -10.11 -15.35
N TYR A 18 -10.32 -9.20 -14.69
CA TYR A 18 -9.85 -9.35 -13.32
C TYR A 18 -9.65 -7.96 -12.70
N ALA A 19 -9.88 -7.85 -11.40
CA ALA A 19 -9.52 -6.67 -10.63
C ALA A 19 -9.06 -7.07 -9.23
N ASP A 20 -8.16 -6.28 -8.66
CA ASP A 20 -7.85 -6.32 -7.23
C ASP A 20 -7.75 -4.93 -6.62
N ILE A 21 -7.99 -4.88 -5.32
CA ILE A 21 -7.80 -3.69 -4.49
C ILE A 21 -6.92 -4.07 -3.30
N ARG A 22 -5.88 -3.27 -3.07
CA ARG A 22 -4.98 -3.41 -1.92
C ARG A 22 -5.07 -2.17 -1.06
N VAL A 23 -5.47 -2.36 0.20
CA VAL A 23 -5.42 -1.32 1.23
C VAL A 23 -4.13 -1.50 2.02
N GLN A 24 -3.38 -0.41 2.22
CA GLN A 24 -2.15 -0.43 2.99
C GLN A 24 -2.14 0.72 3.99
N LYS A 25 -1.79 0.38 5.24
CA LYS A 25 -1.44 1.33 6.29
C LYS A 25 0.01 1.07 6.71
N THR A 26 0.84 2.10 6.69
CA THR A 26 2.25 2.04 7.09
C THR A 26 2.47 3.11 8.15
N SER A 27 3.07 2.73 9.27
CA SER A 27 3.53 3.65 10.30
C SER A 27 5.04 3.62 10.29
N ASP A 28 5.67 4.80 10.21
CA ASP A 28 7.12 4.98 10.19
C ASP A 28 7.51 5.93 11.31
N GLU A 29 8.37 5.48 12.23
CA GLU A 29 8.99 6.34 13.23
C GLU A 29 10.49 6.47 12.93
N VAL A 30 10.99 7.71 12.88
CA VAL A 30 12.40 8.02 12.66
C VAL A 30 12.90 8.83 13.84
N VAL A 31 13.92 8.29 14.51
CA VAL A 31 14.70 8.99 15.54
C VAL A 31 16.13 9.10 15.02
N MET A 32 16.64 10.32 14.90
CA MET A 32 18.00 10.59 14.42
C MET A 32 18.78 11.35 15.48
N LEU A 33 19.91 10.78 15.88
CA LEU A 33 20.88 11.42 16.76
C LEU A 33 22.24 11.54 16.09
N ARG A 34 22.96 12.62 16.41
CA ARG A 34 24.31 12.89 15.92
C ARG A 34 25.08 13.67 16.97
N ASN A 35 26.28 13.19 17.32
CA ASN A 35 27.20 13.85 18.26
C ASN A 35 26.50 14.27 19.56
N LEU A 36 25.85 13.32 20.24
CA LEU A 36 25.11 13.48 21.49
C LEU A 36 23.93 14.46 21.41
N SER A 37 23.44 14.74 20.20
CA SER A 37 22.37 15.68 19.96
C SER A 37 21.26 15.05 19.12
N LEU A 38 20.03 15.12 19.61
CA LEU A 38 18.84 14.75 18.88
C LEU A 38 18.63 15.71 17.70
N LYS A 39 18.55 15.16 16.49
CA LYS A 39 18.43 15.94 15.25
C LYS A 39 17.04 15.86 14.64
N ASN A 40 16.40 14.71 14.72
CA ASN A 40 15.06 14.52 14.21
C ASN A 40 14.30 13.49 15.03
N THR A 41 13.02 13.76 15.23
CA THR A 41 12.02 12.80 15.66
C THR A 41 10.79 13.03 14.80
N SER A 42 10.40 12.02 14.04
CA SER A 42 9.19 12.10 13.23
C SER A 42 8.43 10.78 13.26
N HIS A 43 7.12 10.86 13.35
CA HIS A 43 6.22 9.72 13.22
C HIS A 43 5.22 10.03 12.10
N ASN A 44 5.20 9.18 11.08
CA ASN A 44 4.38 9.33 9.89
C ASN A 44 3.47 8.13 9.74
N VAL A 45 2.22 8.38 9.36
CA VAL A 45 1.26 7.32 9.02
C VAL A 45 0.79 7.53 7.60
N ILE A 46 1.08 6.58 6.73
CA ILE A 46 0.62 6.55 5.34
C ILE A 46 -0.52 5.54 5.26
N TYR A 47 -1.70 5.98 4.81
CA TYR A 47 -2.86 5.13 4.65
C TYR A 47 -3.53 5.37 3.30
N GLY A 48 -3.74 4.30 2.54
CA GLY A 48 -4.35 4.41 1.21
C GLY A 48 -4.67 3.08 0.58
N TYR A 49 -5.10 3.14 -0.68
CA TYR A 49 -5.42 1.97 -1.48
C TYR A 49 -4.95 2.11 -2.92
N GLY A 50 -4.68 0.97 -3.55
CA GLY A 50 -4.39 0.84 -4.97
C GLY A 50 -5.34 -0.17 -5.61
N ILE A 51 -5.75 0.09 -6.84
CA ILE A 51 -6.66 -0.76 -7.61
C ILE A 51 -5.98 -1.14 -8.92
N ARG A 52 -5.86 -2.44 -9.19
CA ARG A 52 -5.41 -2.97 -10.47
C ARG A 52 -6.59 -3.54 -11.23
N VAL A 53 -6.63 -3.29 -12.53
CA VAL A 53 -7.63 -3.81 -13.45
C VAL A 53 -6.93 -4.47 -14.63
N PHE A 54 -7.41 -5.65 -15.00
CA PHE A 54 -6.99 -6.37 -16.19
C PHE A 54 -8.12 -6.37 -17.21
N TYR A 55 -7.82 -5.92 -18.42
CA TYR A 55 -8.78 -5.85 -19.51
C TYR A 55 -8.08 -6.09 -20.85
N GLN A 56 -8.59 -7.04 -21.62
CA GLN A 56 -8.15 -7.42 -22.97
C GLN A 56 -6.63 -7.60 -23.10
N GLY A 57 -6.03 -8.31 -22.15
CA GLY A 57 -4.59 -8.58 -22.18
C GLY A 57 -3.70 -7.44 -21.70
N ALA A 58 -4.26 -6.39 -21.11
CA ALA A 58 -3.52 -5.24 -20.60
C ALA A 58 -3.91 -4.89 -19.16
N TRP A 59 -2.97 -4.25 -18.46
CA TRP A 59 -3.13 -3.80 -17.08
C TRP A 59 -3.36 -2.30 -17.00
N GLY A 60 -4.17 -1.89 -16.03
CA GLY A 60 -4.27 -0.52 -15.57
C GLY A 60 -4.20 -0.47 -14.05
N PHE A 61 -3.70 0.65 -13.54
CA PHE A 61 -3.53 0.86 -12.10
C PHE A 61 -3.82 2.31 -11.72
N ALA A 62 -4.49 2.50 -10.60
CA ALA A 62 -4.68 3.79 -9.96
C ALA A 62 -4.66 3.65 -8.44
N HIS A 63 -4.38 4.73 -7.72
CA HIS A 63 -4.31 4.74 -6.26
C HIS A 63 -4.92 6.01 -5.67
N ASN A 64 -5.27 5.98 -4.39
CA ASN A 64 -5.76 7.13 -3.64
C ASN A 64 -5.61 6.90 -2.13
N ASN A 65 -5.69 7.99 -1.34
CA ASN A 65 -5.72 7.94 0.12
C ASN A 65 -7.07 8.41 0.70
N VAL A 66 -8.01 8.85 -0.14
CA VAL A 66 -9.36 9.26 0.29
C VAL A 66 -10.34 8.09 0.24
N PHE A 67 -10.83 7.67 1.41
CA PHE A 67 -11.80 6.57 1.55
C PHE A 67 -13.25 7.08 1.56
N SER A 68 -13.79 7.30 0.36
CA SER A 68 -15.22 7.57 0.14
C SER A 68 -15.71 6.79 -1.08
N GLU A 69 -17.02 6.56 -1.18
CA GLU A 69 -17.58 5.85 -2.34
C GLU A 69 -17.22 6.54 -3.65
N LYS A 70 -17.38 7.87 -3.71
CA LYS A 70 -17.02 8.68 -4.86
C LYS A 70 -15.55 8.52 -5.25
N ALA A 71 -14.64 8.58 -4.27
CA ALA A 71 -13.21 8.46 -4.53
C ALA A 71 -12.85 7.06 -5.04
N VAL A 72 -13.40 6.01 -4.41
CA VAL A 72 -13.14 4.61 -4.78
C VAL A 72 -13.65 4.32 -6.19
N LEU A 73 -14.88 4.77 -6.52
CA LEU A 73 -15.46 4.61 -7.85
C LEU A 73 -14.61 5.33 -8.90
N ALA A 74 -14.24 6.59 -8.65
CA ALA A 74 -13.40 7.35 -9.58
C ALA A 74 -12.00 6.73 -9.78
N THR A 75 -11.38 6.22 -8.72
CA THR A 75 -10.10 5.51 -8.82
C THR A 75 -10.25 4.19 -9.60
N THR A 76 -11.36 3.49 -9.42
CA THR A 76 -11.66 2.26 -10.18
C THR A 76 -11.84 2.56 -11.67
N GLU A 77 -12.65 3.56 -11.99
CA GLU A 77 -12.86 4.03 -13.37
C GLU A 77 -11.54 4.44 -14.02
N LYS A 78 -10.67 5.13 -13.27
CA LYS A 78 -9.36 5.52 -13.77
C LYS A 78 -8.46 4.32 -14.06
N ALA A 79 -8.43 3.32 -13.17
CA ALA A 79 -7.66 2.10 -13.39
C ALA A 79 -8.17 1.35 -14.63
N PHE A 80 -9.49 1.28 -14.83
CA PHE A 80 -10.09 0.66 -16.01
C PHE A 80 -9.78 1.44 -17.30
N GLU A 81 -9.88 2.77 -17.30
CA GLU A 81 -9.54 3.62 -18.45
C GLU A 81 -8.09 3.37 -18.90
N ILE A 82 -7.15 3.30 -17.95
CA ILE A 82 -5.74 3.00 -18.24
C ILE A 82 -5.59 1.60 -18.85
N ALA A 83 -6.30 0.60 -18.31
CA ALA A 83 -6.28 -0.75 -18.86
C ALA A 83 -6.84 -0.80 -20.29
N GLN A 84 -7.95 -0.10 -20.55
CA GLN A 84 -8.59 -0.02 -21.85
C GLN A 84 -7.70 0.66 -22.89
N LEU A 85 -7.08 1.79 -22.55
CA LEU A 85 -6.13 2.49 -23.42
C LEU A 85 -4.91 1.60 -23.70
N SER A 86 -4.40 0.91 -22.68
CA SER A 86 -3.26 0.00 -22.81
C SER A 86 -3.60 -1.21 -23.70
N ALA A 87 -4.82 -1.72 -23.62
CA ALA A 87 -5.30 -2.78 -24.51
C ALA A 87 -5.41 -2.32 -25.96
N SER A 88 -5.78 -1.05 -26.19
CA SER A 88 -5.96 -0.52 -27.55
C SER A 88 -4.67 -0.51 -28.38
N VAL A 89 -3.52 -0.39 -27.72
CA VAL A 89 -2.19 -0.41 -28.35
C VAL A 89 -1.53 -1.79 -28.34
N ASN A 90 -1.96 -2.69 -27.46
CA ASN A 90 -1.37 -4.03 -27.30
C ASN A 90 -2.10 -5.10 -28.15
N LYS A 91 -2.10 -4.93 -29.47
CA LYS A 91 -2.88 -5.78 -30.40
C LYS A 91 -2.32 -7.19 -30.60
N ASP A 92 -0.99 -7.36 -30.48
CA ASP A 92 -0.29 -8.59 -30.87
C ASP A 92 0.03 -9.52 -29.69
N LYS A 93 -0.04 -9.04 -28.44
CA LYS A 93 0.28 -9.83 -27.24
C LYS A 93 -0.86 -9.81 -26.23
N LYS A 94 -1.82 -10.71 -26.45
CA LYS A 94 -2.91 -10.95 -25.50
C LYS A 94 -2.39 -11.80 -24.34
N LEU A 95 -1.85 -11.15 -23.32
CA LEU A 95 -1.59 -11.80 -22.03
C LEU A 95 -2.90 -12.45 -21.55
N ARG A 96 -2.82 -13.66 -20.99
CA ARG A 96 -3.94 -14.31 -20.33
C ARG A 96 -3.52 -14.68 -18.92
N LEU A 97 -4.42 -14.46 -17.97
CA LEU A 97 -4.18 -14.88 -16.60
C LEU A 97 -4.29 -16.41 -16.53
N ALA A 98 -3.38 -17.03 -15.78
CA ALA A 98 -3.49 -18.46 -15.50
C ALA A 98 -4.73 -18.69 -14.61
N PRO A 99 -5.47 -19.79 -14.82
CA PRO A 99 -6.54 -20.17 -13.91
C PRO A 99 -5.91 -20.48 -12.55
N GLU A 100 -6.35 -19.77 -11.51
CA GLU A 100 -5.90 -19.95 -10.14
C GLU A 100 -7.11 -19.84 -9.22
N ARG A 101 -7.13 -20.63 -8.14
CA ARG A 101 -8.22 -20.55 -7.15
C ARG A 101 -8.08 -19.32 -6.27
N SER A 102 -9.16 -18.89 -5.66
CA SER A 102 -9.11 -17.83 -4.65
C SER A 102 -8.58 -18.37 -3.31
N TYR A 103 -7.95 -17.48 -2.53
CA TYR A 103 -7.43 -17.80 -1.21
C TYR A 103 -7.83 -16.72 -0.21
N ILE A 104 -8.21 -17.14 0.99
CA ILE A 104 -8.33 -16.27 2.16
C ILE A 104 -7.23 -16.67 3.13
N ALA A 105 -6.27 -15.78 3.34
CA ALA A 105 -5.13 -16.03 4.20
C ALA A 105 -4.78 -14.80 5.02
N LYS A 106 -4.14 -15.03 6.17
CA LYS A 106 -3.62 -13.99 7.05
C LYS A 106 -2.19 -14.36 7.44
N TYR A 107 -1.31 -13.38 7.44
CA TYR A 107 0.06 -13.52 7.91
C TYR A 107 0.43 -12.33 8.78
N GLU A 108 1.09 -12.60 9.90
CA GLU A 108 1.62 -11.61 10.82
C GLU A 108 3.05 -12.01 11.17
N THR A 109 3.99 -11.07 11.04
CA THR A 109 5.37 -11.31 11.46
C THR A 109 5.42 -11.38 12.99
N PRO A 110 6.01 -12.42 13.60
CA PRO A 110 6.15 -12.49 15.05
C PRO A 110 7.04 -11.34 15.57
N LEU A 111 6.49 -10.50 16.45
CA LEU A 111 7.21 -9.44 17.12
C LEU A 111 7.49 -9.84 18.57
N LYS A 112 8.75 -9.76 19.01
CA LYS A 112 9.10 -9.94 20.43
C LYS A 112 8.76 -8.71 21.26
N ILE A 113 9.06 -7.53 20.71
CA ILE A 113 8.76 -6.22 21.26
C ILE A 113 8.19 -5.41 20.10
N ASP A 114 7.02 -4.81 20.30
CA ASP A 114 6.48 -3.85 19.33
C ASP A 114 7.25 -2.54 19.46
N PRO A 115 7.97 -2.09 18.41
CA PRO A 115 8.74 -0.85 18.49
C PRO A 115 7.85 0.37 18.71
N PHE A 116 6.57 0.35 18.38
CA PHE A 116 5.66 1.48 18.56
C PHE A 116 5.10 1.58 19.99
N GLU A 117 5.10 0.48 20.75
CA GLU A 117 4.72 0.48 22.16
C GLU A 117 5.86 0.93 23.09
N VAL A 118 7.11 0.91 22.61
CA VAL A 118 8.26 1.42 23.36
C VAL A 118 8.21 2.96 23.41
N PRO A 119 8.27 3.58 24.62
CA PRO A 119 8.28 5.03 24.75
C PRO A 119 9.43 5.69 24.00
N LEU A 120 9.18 6.86 23.38
CA LEU A 120 10.20 7.62 22.67
C LEU A 120 11.40 7.96 23.57
N SER A 121 11.16 8.26 24.85
CA SER A 121 12.22 8.58 25.81
C SER A 121 13.19 7.41 25.98
N GLU A 122 12.68 6.19 26.13
CA GLU A 122 13.50 4.98 26.27
C GLU A 122 14.36 4.73 25.01
N LYS A 123 13.77 4.92 23.82
CA LYS A 123 14.51 4.85 22.54
C LYS A 123 15.64 5.88 22.49
N VAL A 124 15.36 7.13 22.84
CA VAL A 124 16.34 8.23 22.81
C VAL A 124 17.44 8.01 23.84
N GLU A 125 17.10 7.56 25.05
CA GLU A 125 18.08 7.24 26.10
C GLU A 125 19.02 6.12 25.66
N LEU A 126 18.49 5.03 25.09
CA LEU A 126 19.30 3.94 24.56
C LEU A 126 20.26 4.41 23.45
N MET A 127 19.77 5.23 22.53
CA MET A 127 20.60 5.80 21.46
C MET A 127 21.65 6.77 22.01
N MET A 128 21.36 7.50 23.08
CA MET A 128 22.32 8.37 23.75
C MET A 128 23.43 7.64 24.47
N GLU A 129 23.09 6.55 25.14
CA GLU A 129 24.10 5.69 25.72
C GLU A 129 25.02 5.10 24.64
N THR A 130 24.43 4.61 23.55
CA THR A 130 25.18 4.09 22.41
C THR A 130 26.14 5.14 21.83
N ASN A 131 25.69 6.39 21.65
CA ASN A 131 26.53 7.42 21.06
C ASN A 131 27.66 7.88 21.99
N ARG A 132 27.46 7.86 23.32
CA ARG A 132 28.54 8.11 24.30
C ARG A 132 29.62 7.04 24.21
N ILE A 133 29.24 5.77 24.14
CA ILE A 133 30.18 4.65 24.01
C ILE A 133 31.02 4.77 22.72
N LEU A 134 30.40 5.16 21.61
CA LEU A 134 31.09 5.25 20.31
C LEU A 134 31.98 6.50 20.14
N LEU A 135 31.79 7.53 20.97
CA LEU A 135 32.56 8.78 20.91
C LEU A 135 33.62 8.91 22.01
N GLY A 136 33.61 7.99 22.99
CA GLY A 136 34.70 7.78 23.96
C GLY A 136 35.80 6.87 23.42
#